data_AF-A0A443DP81-F1
#
_entry.id   AF-A0A443DP81-F1
#
_cell.length_a   1.000
_cell.length_b   1.000
_cell.length_c   1.000
_cell.angle_alpha   90.00
_cell.angle_beta   90.00
_cell.angle_gamma   90.00
#
_symmetry.space_group_name_H-M   'P 1'
#
loop_
_entity.id
_entity.type
_entity.pdbx_description
1 polymer ?
#
loop_
_entity_poly.entity_id
_entity_poly.type
_entity_poly.pdbx_seq_one_letter_code
_entity_poly.pdbx_strand_id
1 'polypeptide(L)'
;MTVIETESGFVVVDGDKALAGPFPTNAEAWRAADRMDGSPVSPAEKRADWIATKILSSGPAPIAPKKKTKRERKQAKAAAKAPRWVRDIAAAKFDPHGNRQHREWQLGTFGAASPVRKIDPADYLASQKEAQ
;
A
#
# COMPACT_ATOMS: atom_id res chain seq x y z
N MET A 1 -12.97 25.96 -35.18
CA MET A 1 -13.50 26.93 -34.19
C MET A 1 -12.79 28.27 -34.28
N THR A 2 -13.55 29.37 -34.32
CA THR A 2 -13.05 30.76 -34.31
C THR A 2 -13.93 31.62 -33.41
N VAL A 3 -13.34 32.64 -32.78
CA VAL A 3 -14.07 33.62 -31.97
C VAL A 3 -14.45 34.82 -32.83
N ILE A 4 -15.72 35.23 -32.80
CA ILE A 4 -16.22 36.44 -33.46
C ILE A 4 -16.82 37.41 -32.43
N GLU A 5 -16.74 38.70 -32.72
CA GLU A 5 -17.33 39.77 -31.92
C GLU A 5 -18.75 40.08 -32.43
N THR A 6 -19.73 40.08 -31.54
CA THR A 6 -21.13 40.42 -31.78
C THR A 6 -21.54 41.59 -30.89
N GLU A 7 -22.67 42.24 -31.18
CA GLU A 7 -23.17 43.40 -30.42
C GLU A 7 -23.37 43.12 -28.91
N SER A 8 -23.50 41.85 -28.53
CA SER A 8 -23.70 41.36 -27.17
C SER A 8 -22.46 40.76 -26.51
N GLY A 9 -21.31 40.69 -27.19
CA GLY A 9 -20.07 40.11 -26.66
C GLY A 9 -19.32 39.23 -27.67
N PHE A 10 -18.56 38.25 -27.18
CA PHE A 10 -17.76 37.34 -28.01
C PHE A 10 -18.41 35.96 -28.09
N VAL A 11 -18.52 35.42 -29.30
CA VAL A 11 -19.13 34.10 -29.54
C VAL A 11 -18.10 33.18 -30.19
N VAL A 12 -18.00 31.96 -29.68
CA VAL A 12 -17.23 30.86 -30.29
C VAL A 12 -18.11 30.20 -31.35
N VAL A 13 -17.62 30.17 -32.58
CA VAL A 13 -18.33 29.65 -33.76
C VAL A 13 -17.49 28.56 -34.43
N ASP A 14 -18.16 27.56 -35.00
CA ASP A 14 -17.54 26.58 -35.89
C ASP A 14 -18.32 26.55 -37.21
N GLY A 15 -17.73 27.13 -38.26
CA GLY A 15 -18.41 27.38 -39.53
C GLY A 15 -19.62 28.31 -39.35
N ASP A 16 -20.82 27.81 -39.65
CA ASP A 16 -22.07 28.56 -39.56
C ASP A 16 -22.80 28.39 -38.20
N LYS A 17 -22.21 27.63 -37.26
CA LYS A 17 -22.87 27.28 -35.98
C LYS A 17 -22.21 27.98 -34.80
N ALA A 18 -23.00 28.72 -34.03
CA ALA A 18 -22.60 29.23 -32.73
C ALA A 18 -22.53 28.08 -31.71
N LEU A 19 -21.35 27.89 -31.12
CA LEU A 19 -21.09 26.81 -30.15
C LEU A 19 -21.20 27.29 -28.69
N ALA A 20 -20.70 28.48 -28.38
CA ALA A 20 -20.79 29.06 -27.03
C ALA A 20 -20.68 30.58 -27.05
N GLY A 21 -21.43 31.25 -26.17
CA GLY A 21 -21.45 32.71 -26.01
C GLY A 21 -22.87 33.25 -25.85
N PRO A 22 -23.06 34.55 -25.64
CA PRO A 22 -22.05 35.61 -25.71
C PRO A 22 -21.24 35.73 -24.41
N PHE A 23 -19.90 35.71 -24.55
CA PHE A 23 -18.97 35.96 -23.46
C PHE A 23 -18.65 37.47 -23.37
N PRO A 24 -18.51 38.03 -22.16
CA PRO A 24 -18.21 39.45 -21.99
C PRO A 24 -16.78 39.81 -22.40
N THR A 25 -15.85 38.85 -22.49
CA THR A 25 -14.45 39.11 -22.87
C THR A 25 -13.93 38.14 -23.94
N ASN A 26 -13.07 38.65 -24.83
CA ASN A 26 -12.41 37.86 -25.86
C ASN A 26 -11.60 36.70 -25.27
N ALA A 27 -10.93 36.94 -24.14
CA ALA A 27 -10.14 35.92 -23.45
C ALA A 27 -11.00 34.74 -22.92
N GLU A 28 -12.22 35.01 -22.47
CA GLU A 28 -13.14 33.94 -22.03
C GLU A 28 -13.65 33.12 -23.21
N ALA A 29 -13.93 33.75 -24.35
CA ALA A 29 -14.32 33.05 -25.56
C ALA A 29 -13.19 32.15 -26.09
N TRP A 30 -11.94 32.63 -26.12
CA TRP A 30 -10.79 31.79 -26.47
C TRP A 30 -10.57 30.63 -25.50
N ARG A 31 -10.70 30.87 -24.18
CA ARG A 31 -10.64 29.77 -23.19
C ARG A 31 -11.76 28.74 -23.38
N ALA A 32 -12.96 29.18 -23.78
CA ALA A 32 -14.06 28.26 -24.06
C ALA A 32 -13.79 27.43 -25.32
N ALA A 33 -13.23 28.05 -26.37
CA ALA A 33 -12.78 27.35 -27.57
C ALA A 33 -11.66 26.33 -27.25
N ASP A 34 -10.64 26.72 -26.47
CA ASP A 34 -9.54 25.84 -26.06
C ASP A 34 -10.02 24.61 -25.28
N ARG A 35 -11.07 24.76 -24.45
CA ARG A 35 -11.71 23.63 -23.75
C ARG A 35 -12.42 22.67 -24.72
N MET A 36 -13.03 23.19 -25.79
CA MET A 36 -13.72 22.36 -26.77
C MET A 36 -12.74 21.58 -27.66
N ASP A 37 -11.58 22.17 -27.96
CA ASP A 37 -10.50 21.51 -28.71
C ASP A 37 -9.65 20.54 -27.85
N GLY A 38 -10.01 20.36 -26.57
CA GLY A 38 -9.38 19.39 -25.67
C GLY A 38 -7.96 19.76 -25.24
N SER A 39 -7.55 21.01 -25.42
CA SER A 39 -6.24 21.48 -24.95
C SER A 39 -6.29 21.76 -23.44
N PRO A 40 -5.39 21.18 -22.62
CA PRO A 40 -5.41 21.41 -21.18
C PRO A 40 -5.11 22.88 -20.88
N VAL A 41 -6.09 23.56 -20.30
CA VAL A 41 -6.12 25.02 -20.14
C VAL A 41 -5.20 25.45 -18.99
N SER A 42 -4.81 24.52 -18.11
CA SER A 42 -3.97 24.82 -16.95
C SER A 42 -2.90 23.75 -16.66
N PRO A 43 -1.78 24.13 -15.99
CA PRO A 43 -0.83 23.16 -15.45
C PRO A 43 -1.46 22.17 -14.45
N ALA A 44 -2.55 22.55 -13.79
CA ALA A 44 -3.29 21.68 -12.88
C ALA A 44 -4.03 20.57 -13.63
N GLU A 45 -4.70 20.91 -14.74
CA GLU A 45 -5.35 19.94 -15.63
C GLU A 45 -4.33 18.98 -16.24
N LYS A 46 -3.17 19.48 -16.71
CA LYS A 46 -2.07 18.61 -17.19
C LYS A 46 -1.60 17.59 -16.14
N ARG A 47 -1.54 18.00 -14.87
CA ARG A 47 -1.18 17.08 -13.77
C ARG A 47 -2.28 16.07 -13.50
N ALA A 48 -3.55 16.48 -13.55
CA ALA A 48 -4.68 15.59 -13.38
C ALA A 48 -4.73 14.53 -14.48
N ASP A 49 -4.55 14.92 -15.75
CA ASP A 49 -4.49 13.99 -16.89
C ASP A 49 -3.33 13.01 -16.78
N TRP A 50 -2.15 13.49 -16.37
CA TRP A 50 -1.00 12.61 -16.13
C TRP A 50 -1.25 11.61 -15.00
N ILE A 51 -1.84 12.06 -13.88
CA ILE A 51 -2.19 11.18 -12.76
C ILE A 51 -3.25 10.17 -13.19
N ALA A 52 -4.31 10.60 -13.88
CA ALA A 52 -5.35 9.73 -14.40
C ALA A 52 -4.77 8.70 -15.36
N THR A 53 -3.97 9.13 -16.33
CA THR A 53 -3.28 8.22 -17.26
C THR A 53 -2.40 7.24 -16.51
N LYS A 54 -1.62 7.70 -15.52
CA LYS A 54 -0.75 6.84 -14.73
C LYS A 54 -1.55 5.82 -13.92
N ILE A 55 -2.58 6.24 -13.20
CA ILE A 55 -3.35 5.35 -12.32
C ILE A 55 -4.22 4.38 -13.13
N LEU A 56 -4.91 4.85 -14.17
CA LEU A 56 -5.78 4.01 -15.00
C LEU A 56 -5.01 3.08 -15.94
N SER A 57 -3.84 3.49 -16.46
CA SER A 57 -3.05 2.62 -17.36
C SER A 57 -2.12 1.66 -16.63
N SER A 58 -1.56 2.03 -15.46
CA SER A 58 -0.52 1.22 -14.81
C SER A 58 -1.04 0.27 -13.72
N GLY A 59 -2.36 0.22 -13.51
CA GLY A 59 -2.95 -0.61 -12.45
C GLY A 59 -2.46 -0.21 -11.05
N PRO A 60 -2.88 -0.92 -10.00
CA PRO A 60 -2.37 -0.67 -8.66
C PRO A 60 -0.85 -0.84 -8.63
N ALA A 61 -0.14 0.17 -8.11
CA ALA A 61 1.31 0.13 -8.03
C ALA A 61 1.79 -1.15 -7.32
N PRO A 62 2.78 -1.87 -7.86
CA PRO A 62 3.29 -3.08 -7.22
C PRO A 62 3.79 -2.73 -5.82
N ILE A 63 3.41 -3.54 -4.83
CA ILE A 63 3.82 -3.36 -3.44
C ILE A 63 5.33 -3.52 -3.39
N ALA A 64 6.05 -2.40 -3.33
CA ALA A 64 7.50 -2.41 -3.27
C ALA A 64 7.96 -3.05 -1.94
N PRO A 65 8.98 -3.92 -1.97
CA PRO A 65 9.49 -4.51 -0.74
C PRO A 65 10.06 -3.44 0.18
N LYS A 66 9.81 -3.58 1.48
CA LYS A 66 10.31 -2.64 2.50
C LYS A 66 11.84 -2.50 2.38
N LYS A 67 12.32 -1.26 2.40
CA LYS A 67 13.76 -0.97 2.33
C LYS A 67 14.45 -1.55 3.56
N LYS A 68 15.38 -2.49 3.34
CA LYS A 68 16.19 -3.08 4.42
C LYS A 68 17.00 -2.01 5.14
N THR A 69 17.03 -2.08 6.47
CA THR A 69 17.80 -1.14 7.32
C THR A 69 19.31 -1.31 7.15
N LYS A 70 20.10 -0.32 7.56
CA LYS A 70 21.59 -0.40 7.51
C LYS A 70 22.11 -1.61 8.31
N ARG A 71 21.44 -1.94 9.43
CA ARG A 71 21.78 -3.07 10.30
C ARG A 71 21.54 -4.40 9.61
N GLU A 72 20.36 -4.60 9.01
CA GLU A 72 20.02 -5.81 8.26
C GLU A 72 20.98 -6.06 7.10
N ARG A 73 21.38 -5.00 6.37
CA ARG A 73 22.35 -5.13 5.27
C ARG A 73 23.72 -5.58 5.77
N LYS A 74 24.18 -5.05 6.90
CA LYS A 74 25.46 -5.46 7.52
C LYS A 74 25.41 -6.90 8.02
N GLN A 75 24.31 -7.29 8.67
CA GLN A 75 24.09 -8.65 9.14
C GLN A 75 24.05 -9.63 7.97
N ALA A 76 23.33 -9.32 6.88
CA ALA A 76 23.30 -10.17 5.69
C ALA A 76 24.69 -10.34 5.06
N LYS A 77 25.50 -9.28 5.00
CA LYS A 77 26.89 -9.36 4.50
C LYS A 77 27.79 -10.21 5.40
N ALA A 78 27.70 -10.06 6.73
CA ALA A 78 28.45 -10.88 7.67
C ALA A 78 28.01 -12.35 7.60
N ALA A 79 26.69 -12.57 7.57
CA ALA A 79 26.09 -13.88 7.36
C ALA A 79 26.55 -14.49 6.05
N ALA A 80 26.77 -13.72 4.98
CA ALA A 80 27.30 -14.12 3.67
C ALA A 80 28.84 -14.32 3.61
N LYS A 81 29.58 -14.02 4.68
CA LYS A 81 31.01 -14.37 4.83
C LYS A 81 31.31 -15.64 5.65
N ALA A 82 30.38 -16.09 6.51
CA ALA A 82 30.51 -17.36 7.24
C ALA A 82 30.76 -18.60 6.34
N PRO A 83 31.42 -19.66 6.84
CA PRO A 83 31.48 -20.95 6.14
C PRO A 83 30.07 -21.53 5.89
N ARG A 84 29.89 -22.29 4.80
CA ARG A 84 28.58 -22.86 4.41
C ARG A 84 27.94 -23.68 5.54
N TRP A 85 28.70 -24.57 6.16
CA TRP A 85 28.20 -25.40 7.27
C TRP A 85 27.71 -24.57 8.47
N VAL A 86 28.33 -23.41 8.74
CA VAL A 86 27.87 -22.48 9.78
C VAL A 86 26.57 -21.78 9.36
N ARG A 87 26.42 -21.40 8.08
CA ARG A 87 25.15 -20.86 7.58
C ARG A 87 24.02 -21.87 7.65
N ASP A 88 24.30 -23.12 7.31
CA ASP A 88 23.27 -24.16 7.22
C ASP A 88 22.74 -24.51 8.63
N ILE A 89 23.64 -24.64 9.62
CA ILE A 89 23.28 -24.84 11.02
C ILE A 89 22.62 -23.60 11.61
N ALA A 90 23.16 -22.41 11.35
CA ALA A 90 22.58 -21.17 11.84
C ALA A 90 21.20 -20.93 11.20
N ALA A 91 20.99 -21.14 9.91
CA ALA A 91 19.66 -21.01 9.30
C ALA A 91 18.64 -21.96 9.95
N ALA A 92 19.06 -23.16 10.37
CA ALA A 92 18.18 -24.11 11.05
C ALA A 92 17.85 -23.74 12.51
N LYS A 93 18.71 -22.95 13.18
CA LYS A 93 18.63 -22.70 14.65
C LYS A 93 18.62 -21.23 15.07
N PHE A 94 18.92 -20.30 14.17
CA PHE A 94 19.07 -18.88 14.47
C PHE A 94 17.69 -18.24 14.60
N ASP A 95 17.32 -17.98 15.85
CA ASP A 95 16.19 -17.12 16.19
C ASP A 95 16.73 -15.73 16.56
N PRO A 96 16.53 -14.71 15.72
CA PRO A 96 17.01 -13.35 16.01
C PRO A 96 16.44 -12.75 17.29
N HIS A 97 15.31 -13.28 17.77
CA HIS A 97 14.61 -12.80 18.96
C HIS A 97 14.76 -13.75 20.15
N GLY A 98 15.37 -14.93 19.97
CA GLY A 98 15.51 -15.95 21.02
C GLY A 98 14.18 -16.58 21.48
N ASN A 99 13.08 -16.29 20.79
CA ASN A 99 11.72 -16.65 21.19
C ASN A 99 11.45 -18.15 21.16
N ARG A 100 12.14 -18.94 20.33
CA ARG A 100 11.94 -20.38 20.15
C ARG A 100 12.44 -21.18 21.35
N GLN A 101 13.70 -20.98 21.74
CA GLN A 101 14.25 -21.60 22.96
C GLN A 101 13.53 -21.08 24.21
N HIS A 102 13.19 -19.78 24.25
CA HIS A 102 12.42 -19.21 25.34
C HIS A 102 10.99 -19.78 25.42
N ARG A 103 10.29 -19.98 24.29
CA ARG A 103 8.98 -20.67 24.24
C ARG A 103 9.08 -22.11 24.69
N GLU A 104 10.06 -22.86 24.18
CA GLU A 104 10.27 -24.27 24.53
C GLU A 104 10.62 -24.42 26.02
N TRP A 105 11.35 -23.48 26.62
CA TRP A 105 11.67 -23.47 28.06
C TRP A 105 10.51 -23.00 28.94
N GLN A 106 9.80 -21.93 28.57
CA GLN A 106 8.63 -21.44 29.34
C GLN A 106 7.45 -22.42 29.30
N LEU A 107 7.26 -23.10 28.17
CA LEU A 107 6.24 -24.14 28.04
C LEU A 107 6.70 -25.48 28.60
N GLY A 108 7.94 -25.60 29.09
CA GLY A 108 8.54 -26.87 29.48
C GLY A 108 8.41 -27.94 28.39
N THR A 109 8.83 -29.16 28.68
CA THR A 109 8.52 -30.31 27.82
C THR A 109 7.04 -30.70 27.96
N PHE A 110 6.08 -29.78 27.80
CA PHE A 110 4.66 -30.11 27.61
C PHE A 110 4.40 -30.43 26.13
N GLY A 111 5.16 -31.37 25.57
CA GLY A 111 4.72 -32.08 24.37
C GLY A 111 3.51 -32.96 24.71
N ALA A 112 2.80 -33.47 23.71
CA ALA A 112 1.64 -34.36 23.91
C ALA A 112 1.90 -35.62 24.76
N ALA A 113 3.17 -35.91 25.09
CA ALA A 113 3.63 -37.03 25.92
C ALA A 113 4.04 -36.64 27.36
N SER A 114 3.92 -35.36 27.75
CA SER A 114 4.18 -35.00 29.15
C SER A 114 3.08 -35.56 30.05
N PRO A 115 3.41 -36.11 31.25
CA PRO A 115 2.42 -36.62 32.19
C PRO A 115 1.69 -35.46 32.87
N VAL A 116 0.89 -34.70 32.11
CA VAL A 116 -0.17 -33.88 32.71
C VAL A 116 -1.16 -34.88 33.27
N ARG A 117 -1.25 -34.97 34.60
CA ARG A 117 -2.30 -35.74 35.28
C ARG A 117 -3.64 -35.29 34.70
N LYS A 118 -4.30 -36.17 33.94
CA LYS A 118 -5.71 -35.98 33.57
C LYS A 118 -6.50 -36.07 34.86
N ILE A 119 -6.86 -34.91 35.39
CA ILE A 119 -7.77 -34.80 36.52
C ILE A 119 -9.18 -34.81 35.92
N ASP A 120 -9.99 -35.80 36.29
CA ASP A 120 -11.41 -35.79 35.95
C ASP A 120 -12.10 -34.74 36.84
N PRO A 121 -12.85 -33.76 36.28
CA PRO A 121 -13.51 -32.73 37.08
C PRO A 121 -14.45 -33.29 38.16
N ALA A 122 -15.01 -34.49 37.94
CA ALA A 122 -15.85 -35.16 38.94
C ALA A 122 -15.04 -35.56 40.20
N ASP A 123 -13.86 -36.16 40.00
CA ASP A 123 -12.97 -36.61 41.08
C ASP A 123 -12.41 -35.43 41.88
N TYR A 124 -12.08 -34.33 41.18
CA TYR A 124 -11.62 -33.10 41.82
C TYR A 124 -12.70 -32.49 42.72
N LEU A 125 -13.94 -32.40 42.23
CA LEU A 125 -15.05 -31.87 43.03
C LEU A 125 -15.42 -32.78 44.21
N ALA A 126 -15.26 -34.09 44.08
CA ALA A 126 -15.44 -35.02 45.19
C ALA A 126 -14.38 -34.80 46.29
N SER A 127 -13.10 -34.72 45.91
CA SER A 127 -11.99 -34.48 46.86
C SER A 127 -12.09 -33.15 47.61
N GLN A 128 -12.66 -32.12 46.99
CA GLN A 128 -12.87 -30.81 47.62
C GLN A 128 -14.03 -30.82 48.63
N LYS A 129 -15.01 -31.72 48.45
CA LYS A 129 -16.12 -31.89 49.40
C LYS A 129 -15.74 -32.71 50.62
N GLU A 130 -14.85 -33.68 50.48
CA GLU A 130 -14.34 -34.49 51.60
C GLU A 130 -13.32 -33.73 52.48
N ALA A 131 -12.75 -32.63 51.97
CA ALA A 131 -11.79 -31.79 52.69
C ALA A 131 -12.43 -30.66 53.53
N GLN A 132 -13.77 -30.59 53.59
CA GLN A 132 -14.55 -29.72 54.48
C GLN A 132 -15.18 -30.51 55.62
#